data_AF-A0A2H6MYM6-F1
#
_entry.id   AF-A0A2H6MYM6-F1
#
_cell.length_a   1.000
_cell.length_b   1.000
_cell.length_c   1.000
_cell.angle_alpha   90.00
_cell.angle_beta   90.00
_cell.angle_gamma   90.00
#
_symmetry.space_group_name_H-M   'P 1'
#
loop_
_entity.id
_entity.type
_entity.pdbx_description
1 polymer ?
#
loop_
_entity_poly.entity_id
_entity_poly.type
_entity_poly.pdbx_seq_one_letter_code
_entity_poly.pdbx_strand_id
1 'polypeptide(L)'
;KQQWALLEFEKPVTCPKFCLVIGSKLDTDIHANTCRLAFHGILLHGMEEKNYTEESLPKLKVYKMKHKEGQVERLSDDYSVIGRSLFKKETNIQMFVGLKVKLSTGEEGVIEGGFGQSGKFKV
;
A
#
# COMPACT_ATOMS: atom_id res chain seq x y z
N LYS A 1 -14.11 -16.78 -1.61
CA LYS A 1 -13.49 -15.44 -1.43
C LYS A 1 -13.48 -14.75 -2.78
N GLN A 2 -13.89 -13.49 -2.87
CA GLN A 2 -13.81 -12.71 -4.12
C GLN A 2 -12.53 -11.88 -4.12
N GLN A 3 -11.94 -11.72 -5.30
CA GLN A 3 -10.79 -10.86 -5.56
C GLN A 3 -11.10 -10.01 -6.78
N TRP A 4 -10.45 -8.85 -6.87
CA TRP A 4 -10.64 -7.89 -7.95
C TRP A 4 -9.27 -7.44 -8.48
N ALA A 5 -9.27 -6.94 -9.71
CA ALA A 5 -8.12 -6.32 -10.34
C ALA A 5 -8.55 -5.03 -11.03
N LEU A 6 -7.70 -4.01 -10.97
CA LEU A 6 -7.78 -2.85 -11.85
C LEU A 6 -6.90 -3.14 -13.07
N LEU A 7 -7.49 -3.09 -14.26
CA LEU A 7 -6.77 -3.30 -15.52
C LEU A 7 -6.60 -1.96 -16.22
N GLU A 8 -5.35 -1.52 -16.34
CA GLU A 8 -4.99 -0.34 -17.11
C GLU A 8 -4.51 -0.82 -18.49
N PHE A 9 -5.21 -0.41 -19.55
CA PHE A 9 -4.89 -0.81 -20.91
C PHE A 9 -3.97 0.21 -21.59
N GLU A 10 -3.01 -0.27 -22.39
CA GLU A 10 -2.15 0.60 -23.20
C GLU A 10 -2.92 1.40 -24.26
N LYS A 11 -4.08 0.88 -24.69
CA LYS A 11 -4.97 1.49 -25.67
C LYS A 11 -6.43 1.34 -25.22
N PRO A 12 -7.33 2.28 -25.59
CA PRO A 12 -8.76 2.14 -25.30
C PRO A 12 -9.36 0.86 -25.91
N VAL A 13 -10.29 0.24 -25.19
CA VAL A 13 -10.98 -0.99 -25.62
C VAL A 13 -12.48 -0.75 -25.64
N THR A 14 -13.11 -0.94 -26.80
CA THR A 14 -14.57 -0.94 -26.91
C THR A 14 -15.11 -2.33 -26.57
N CYS A 15 -15.97 -2.42 -25.56
CA CYS A 15 -16.53 -3.69 -25.10
C CYS A 15 -17.94 -3.49 -24.51
N PRO A 16 -18.79 -4.54 -24.48
CA PRO A 16 -20.07 -4.45 -23.79
C PRO A 16 -19.88 -4.45 -22.27
N LYS A 17 -20.84 -3.85 -21.55
CA LYS A 17 -20.88 -3.90 -20.09
C LYS A 17 -21.00 -5.35 -19.61
N PHE A 18 -20.36 -5.68 -18.48
CA PHE A 18 -20.39 -7.02 -17.89
C PHE A 18 -19.87 -8.14 -18.80
N CYS A 19 -18.96 -7.82 -19.72
CA CYS A 19 -18.34 -8.82 -20.58
C CYS A 19 -17.38 -9.74 -19.82
N LEU A 20 -17.13 -10.93 -20.39
CA LEU A 20 -16.06 -11.81 -19.96
C LEU A 20 -14.70 -11.16 -20.26
N VAL A 21 -13.80 -11.21 -19.29
CA VAL A 21 -12.40 -10.80 -19.41
C VAL A 21 -11.52 -12.02 -19.22
N ILE A 22 -10.52 -12.19 -20.10
CA ILE A 22 -9.51 -13.24 -20.00
C ILE A 22 -8.13 -12.58 -20.03
N GLY A 23 -7.31 -12.88 -19.04
CA GLY A 23 -5.90 -12.51 -18.98
C GLY A 23 -5.01 -13.71 -19.27
N SER A 24 -4.04 -13.54 -20.16
CA SER A 24 -3.08 -14.58 -20.53
C SER A 24 -1.67 -14.02 -20.67
N LYS A 25 -0.67 -14.88 -20.46
CA LYS A 25 0.74 -14.58 -20.67
C LYS A 25 1.20 -15.24 -21.98
N LEU A 26 1.17 -14.47 -23.07
CA LEU A 26 1.48 -14.98 -24.41
C LEU A 26 2.95 -14.77 -24.82
N ASP A 27 3.67 -13.93 -24.09
CA ASP A 27 5.08 -13.57 -24.29
C ASP A 27 6.08 -14.62 -23.73
N THR A 28 5.61 -15.83 -23.40
CA THR A 28 6.47 -16.94 -22.98
C THR A 28 6.94 -17.80 -24.16
N ASP A 29 7.98 -18.61 -23.95
CA ASP A 29 8.46 -19.61 -24.93
C ASP A 29 7.29 -20.42 -25.51
N ILE A 30 7.18 -20.41 -26.83
CA ILE A 30 6.13 -21.09 -27.60
C ILE A 30 6.25 -22.61 -27.52
N HIS A 31 7.44 -23.12 -27.21
CA HIS A 31 7.71 -24.56 -27.05
C HIS A 31 7.53 -25.04 -25.61
N ALA A 32 7.30 -24.11 -24.66
CA ALA A 32 7.02 -24.48 -23.28
C ALA A 32 5.60 -25.06 -23.15
N ASN A 33 5.50 -26.28 -22.63
CA ASN A 33 4.23 -26.94 -22.36
C ASN A 33 3.64 -26.50 -21.01
N THR A 34 3.31 -25.22 -20.89
CA THR A 34 2.71 -24.63 -19.67
C THR A 34 1.40 -23.91 -19.99
N CYS A 35 0.49 -23.87 -19.02
CA CYS A 35 -0.77 -23.13 -19.17
C CYS A 35 -0.48 -21.62 -19.24
N ARG A 36 -0.93 -20.97 -20.31
CA ARG A 36 -0.74 -19.54 -20.56
C ARG A 36 -1.93 -18.67 -20.14
N LEU A 37 -3.05 -19.28 -19.76
CA LEU A 37 -4.20 -18.57 -19.21
C LEU A 37 -3.93 -18.26 -17.74
N ALA A 38 -3.94 -16.98 -17.38
CA ALA A 38 -3.61 -16.52 -16.03
C ALA A 38 -4.87 -16.34 -15.17
N PHE A 39 -5.90 -15.68 -15.71
CA PHE A 39 -7.15 -15.43 -15.01
C PHE A 39 -8.32 -15.21 -15.96
N HIS A 40 -9.53 -15.36 -15.43
CA HIS A 40 -10.75 -14.91 -16.07
C HIS A 40 -11.64 -14.18 -15.07
N GLY A 41 -12.55 -13.34 -15.56
CA GLY A 41 -13.47 -12.58 -14.70
C GLY A 41 -14.52 -11.85 -15.51
N ILE A 42 -15.31 -11.02 -14.83
CA ILE A 42 -16.35 -10.19 -15.45
C ILE A 42 -15.96 -8.72 -15.29
N LEU A 43 -16.11 -7.93 -16.37
CA LEU A 43 -15.92 -6.48 -16.31
C LEU A 43 -17.05 -5.84 -15.50
N LEU A 44 -16.77 -5.49 -14.24
CA LEU A 44 -17.78 -4.89 -13.36
C LEU A 44 -17.98 -3.39 -13.60
N HIS A 45 -16.91 -2.68 -13.91
CA HIS A 45 -16.93 -1.24 -14.12
C HIS A 45 -15.86 -0.85 -15.15
N GLY A 46 -16.28 -0.13 -16.20
CA GLY A 46 -15.38 0.47 -17.19
C GLY A 46 -15.19 1.95 -16.86
N MET A 47 -13.93 2.40 -16.85
CA MET A 47 -13.57 3.81 -16.70
C MET A 47 -13.34 4.38 -18.11
N GLU A 48 -14.26 5.22 -18.58
CA GLU A 48 -14.27 5.73 -19.96
C GLU A 48 -13.53 7.08 -20.11
N GLU A 49 -13.38 7.81 -19.01
CA GLU A 49 -12.72 9.11 -18.94
C GLU A 49 -11.20 9.00 -19.15
N LYS A 50 -10.61 9.91 -19.94
CA LYS A 50 -9.14 9.96 -20.12
C LYS A 50 -8.40 10.26 -18.82
N ASN A 51 -9.02 11.04 -17.93
CA ASN A 51 -8.50 11.46 -16.63
C ASN A 51 -9.07 10.62 -15.47
N TYR A 52 -9.41 9.34 -15.73
CA TYR A 52 -9.91 8.42 -14.72
C TYR A 52 -9.01 8.32 -13.47
N THR A 53 -7.71 8.59 -13.60
CA THR A 53 -6.75 8.63 -12.49
C THR A 53 -7.09 9.66 -11.42
N GLU A 54 -7.70 10.78 -11.81
CA GLU A 54 -8.04 11.89 -10.93
C GLU A 54 -9.52 11.84 -10.52
N GLU A 55 -10.41 11.43 -11.43
CA GLU A 55 -11.86 11.49 -11.19
C GLU A 55 -12.45 10.19 -10.65
N SER A 56 -11.88 9.04 -11.06
CA SER A 56 -12.43 7.72 -10.80
C SER A 56 -11.61 6.92 -9.79
N LEU A 57 -10.28 6.89 -9.89
CA LEU A 57 -9.42 6.13 -8.97
C LEU A 57 -9.54 6.57 -7.49
N PRO A 58 -9.68 7.86 -7.13
CA PRO A 58 -9.82 8.25 -5.72
C PRO A 58 -11.08 7.69 -5.04
N LYS A 59 -12.09 7.29 -5.81
CA LYS A 59 -13.30 6.62 -5.28
C LYS A 59 -13.02 5.17 -4.88
N LEU A 60 -11.97 4.56 -5.44
CA LEU A 60 -11.54 3.21 -5.11
C LEU A 60 -10.65 3.22 -3.85
N LYS A 61 -11.20 2.78 -2.72
CA LYS A 61 -10.53 2.79 -1.41
C LYS A 61 -9.51 1.65 -1.25
N VAL A 62 -8.55 1.56 -2.16
CA VAL A 62 -7.46 0.56 -2.12
C VAL A 62 -6.26 1.13 -1.36
N TYR A 63 -5.77 0.39 -0.38
CA TYR A 63 -4.59 0.76 0.40
C TYR A 63 -3.74 -0.48 0.68
N LYS A 64 -2.43 -0.24 0.87
CA LYS A 64 -1.50 -1.30 1.30
C LYS A 64 -1.41 -1.28 2.81
N MET A 65 -1.66 -2.42 3.45
CA MET A 65 -1.31 -2.61 4.86
C MET A 65 0.20 -2.49 5.01
N LYS A 66 0.65 -1.51 5.78
CA LYS A 66 2.07 -1.31 6.10
C LYS A 66 2.31 -1.64 7.56
N HIS A 67 3.35 -2.42 7.80
CA HIS A 67 3.86 -2.71 9.13
C HIS A 67 5.29 -2.22 9.21
N LYS A 68 5.66 -1.58 10.32
CA LYS A 68 7.02 -1.11 10.59
C LYS A 68 7.35 -1.38 12.04
N GLU A 69 8.58 -1.78 12.29
CA GLU A 69 9.08 -2.04 13.63
C GLU A 69 10.31 -1.16 13.88
N GLY A 70 10.48 -0.78 15.14
CA GLY A 70 11.62 -0.01 15.63
C GLY A 70 12.02 -0.52 17.00
N GLN A 71 12.94 0.18 17.65
CA GLN A 71 13.41 -0.16 18.99
C GLN A 71 13.26 1.03 19.92
N VAL A 72 12.88 0.77 21.16
CA VAL A 72 13.03 1.74 22.24
C VAL A 72 14.52 1.85 22.57
N GLU A 73 15.07 3.05 22.50
CA GLU A 73 16.47 3.33 22.85
C GLU A 73 16.61 3.66 24.34
N ARG A 74 15.72 4.51 24.87
CA ARG A 74 15.70 4.89 26.28
C ARG A 74 14.33 5.43 26.69
N LEU A 75 14.06 5.34 27.99
CA LEU A 75 13.03 6.13 28.66
C LEU A 75 13.53 7.58 28.78
N SER A 76 12.71 8.55 28.40
CA SER A 76 13.00 9.97 28.61
C SER A 76 12.45 10.45 29.96
N ASP A 77 11.29 9.94 30.35
CA ASP A 77 10.63 10.09 31.64
C ASP A 77 9.64 8.93 31.85
N ASP A 78 8.81 8.99 32.91
CA ASP A 78 7.85 7.94 33.26
C ASP A 78 6.74 7.73 32.22
N TYR A 79 6.55 8.69 31.30
CA TYR A 79 5.46 8.68 30.31
C TYR A 79 5.93 8.76 28.87
N SER A 80 7.25 8.85 28.61
CA SER A 80 7.77 9.00 27.26
C SER A 80 9.04 8.21 26.98
N VAL A 81 9.13 7.75 25.74
CA VAL A 81 10.24 6.95 25.24
C VAL A 81 10.85 7.55 23.99
N ILE A 82 12.16 7.39 23.84
CA ILE A 82 12.86 7.70 22.60
C ILE A 82 13.00 6.42 21.80
N GLY A 83 12.32 6.36 20.66
CA GLY A 83 12.41 5.29 19.68
C GLY A 83 13.44 5.57 18.59
N ARG A 84 13.99 4.50 18.01
CA ARG A 84 14.90 4.53 16.87
C ARG A 84 14.56 3.44 15.85
N SER A 85 15.16 3.53 14.67
CA SER A 85 15.10 2.49 13.61
C SER A 85 13.71 2.19 13.01
N LEU A 86 12.65 2.91 13.39
CA LEU A 86 11.33 2.84 12.74
C LEU A 86 11.29 3.64 11.42
N PHE A 87 12.04 4.73 11.38
CA PHE A 87 12.11 5.67 10.28
C PHE A 87 13.54 5.74 9.72
N LYS A 88 13.65 5.89 8.40
CA LYS A 88 14.94 6.23 7.77
C LYS A 88 15.28 7.68 8.07
N LYS A 89 16.55 8.06 8.02
CA LYS A 89 17.03 9.41 8.37
C LYS A 89 16.37 10.52 7.55
N GLU A 90 16.05 10.24 6.28
CA GLU A 90 15.38 11.12 5.33
C GLU A 90 13.85 11.15 5.46
N THR A 91 13.27 10.36 6.37
CA THR A 91 11.81 10.30 6.53
C THR A 91 11.30 11.55 7.22
N ASN A 92 10.28 12.20 6.65
CA ASN A 92 9.56 13.27 7.33
C ASN A 92 8.69 12.70 8.46
N ILE A 93 9.21 12.68 9.69
CA ILE A 93 8.54 12.15 10.90
C ILE A 93 7.24 12.92 11.18
N GLN A 94 7.13 14.19 10.77
CA GLN A 94 5.92 14.99 10.99
C GLN A 94 4.66 14.35 10.42
N MET A 95 4.78 13.56 9.34
CA MET A 95 3.65 12.83 8.74
C MET A 95 3.09 11.71 9.63
N PHE A 96 3.83 11.32 10.67
CA PHE A 96 3.50 10.23 11.58
C PHE A 96 3.15 10.71 12.99
N VAL A 97 3.27 12.02 13.26
CA VAL A 97 2.88 12.61 14.55
C VAL A 97 1.38 12.41 14.77
N GLY A 98 1.01 12.01 15.99
CA GLY A 98 -0.37 11.66 16.34
C GLY A 98 -0.79 10.23 15.99
N LEU A 99 0.06 9.46 15.29
CA LEU A 99 -0.22 8.04 15.05
C LEU A 99 0.15 7.20 16.27
N LYS A 100 -0.68 6.18 16.50
CA LYS A 100 -0.46 5.20 17.56
C LYS A 100 0.67 4.24 17.21
N VAL A 101 1.45 3.88 18.23
CA VAL A 101 2.41 2.79 18.20
C VAL A 101 2.14 1.87 19.38
N LYS A 102 2.52 0.60 19.23
CA LYS A 102 2.40 -0.41 20.28
C LYS A 102 3.77 -0.93 20.66
N LEU A 103 4.05 -0.97 21.95
CA LEU A 103 5.29 -1.56 22.48
C LEU A 103 5.13 -3.08 22.58
N SER A 104 6.25 -3.80 22.56
CA SER A 104 6.26 -5.26 22.72
C SER A 104 5.75 -5.72 24.09
N THR A 105 5.81 -4.83 25.09
CA THR A 105 5.26 -5.00 26.45
C THR A 105 3.73 -4.83 26.51
N GLY A 106 3.12 -4.30 25.45
CA GLY A 106 1.67 -4.25 25.26
C GLY A 106 1.05 -2.85 25.36
N GLU A 107 1.78 -1.87 25.88
CA GLU A 107 1.35 -0.48 26.01
C GLU A 107 1.20 0.18 24.64
N GLU A 108 0.27 1.14 24.56
CA GLU A 108 0.08 2.00 23.41
C GLU A 108 0.63 3.40 23.72
N GLY A 109 1.34 3.97 22.75
CA GLY A 109 1.84 5.34 22.79
C GLY A 109 1.48 6.10 21.52
N VAL A 110 1.76 7.40 21.50
CA VAL A 110 1.48 8.27 20.36
C VAL A 110 2.76 8.97 19.94
N ILE A 111 3.11 8.93 18.66
CA ILE A 111 4.31 9.61 18.18
C ILE A 111 4.13 11.13 18.37
N GLU A 112 4.97 11.73 19.21
CA GLU A 112 4.95 13.17 19.50
C GLU A 112 5.76 13.97 18.48
N GLY A 113 6.85 13.40 17.96
CA GLY A 113 7.74 14.11 17.03
C GLY A 113 9.09 13.46 16.81
N GLY A 114 9.92 14.11 15.98
CA GLY A 114 11.32 13.71 15.79
C GLY A 114 12.19 14.08 16.99
N PHE A 115 13.24 13.30 17.23
CA PHE A 115 14.22 13.55 18.28
C PHE A 115 15.65 13.64 17.68
N GLY A 116 16.15 14.85 17.49
CA GLY A 116 17.48 15.07 16.88
C GLY A 116 17.57 14.68 15.39
N GLN A 117 18.79 14.48 14.89
CA GLN A 117 19.06 14.32 13.43
C GLN A 117 19.28 12.87 12.97
N SER A 118 18.93 11.87 13.77
CA SER A 118 19.27 10.45 13.53
C SER A 118 18.07 9.55 13.21
N GLY A 119 16.92 10.13 12.82
CA GLY A 119 15.69 9.35 12.60
C GLY A 119 15.08 8.79 13.88
N LYS A 120 15.53 9.27 15.04
CA LYS A 120 14.89 8.98 16.33
C LYS A 120 13.62 9.80 16.46
N PHE A 121 12.70 9.31 17.27
CA PHE A 121 11.40 9.91 17.49
C PHE A 121 11.00 9.74 18.94
N LYS A 122 10.18 10.66 19.43
CA LYS A 122 9.59 10.61 20.76
C LYS A 122 8.17 10.04 20.63
N VAL A 123 7.84 9.16 21.55
CA VAL A 123 6.52 8.56 21.77
C VAL A 123 6.11 8.85 23.20
#